data_AF-A0A1G3AHY7-F1
#
_entry.id   AF-A0A1G3AHY7-F1
#
_cell.length_a   1.000
_cell.length_b   1.000
_cell.length_c   1.000
_cell.angle_alpha   90.00
_cell.angle_beta   90.00
_cell.angle_gamma   90.00
#
_symmetry.space_group_name_H-M   'P 1'
#
loop_
_entity.id
_entity.type
_entity.pdbx_description
1 polymer ?
#
loop_
_entity_poly.entity_id
_entity_poly.type
_entity_poly.pdbx_seq_one_letter_code
_entity_poly.pdbx_strand_id
1 'polypeptide(L)'
;MHSTAASQQRGLALKRPPTDLSPPPWGTESISYERFVQPVLDRYCVRCHAGTTEAPDEPNLTLRPGHSVFKEPYLTLVGPAGWGNPVGGGGPGYGIAGAIPVESGYNPTDPGGLATLKPMQYLSRQSRLVELASSGEHYDVKADPLSLHRLIAWVDACCPFMGEEEVRGLGDPDFPGIERLPIRPRVATAPVIERP
;
A
#
# COMPACT_ATOMS: atom_id res chain seq x y z
N MET A 1 -27.52 44.70 -6.99
CA MET A 1 -27.63 43.81 -5.82
C MET A 1 -26.27 43.18 -5.58
N HIS A 2 -25.56 43.59 -4.53
CA HIS A 2 -24.22 43.09 -4.25
C HIS A 2 -24.31 41.81 -3.42
N SER A 3 -23.59 40.77 -3.85
CA SER A 3 -23.49 39.50 -3.15
C SER A 3 -22.73 39.71 -1.85
N THR A 4 -23.34 39.42 -0.70
CA THR A 4 -22.67 39.40 0.60
C THR A 4 -22.11 38.00 0.83
N ALA A 5 -20.79 37.90 1.00
CA ALA A 5 -20.16 36.64 1.39
C ALA A 5 -20.72 36.17 2.73
N ALA A 6 -21.07 34.88 2.84
CA ALA A 6 -21.56 34.30 4.08
C ALA A 6 -20.52 34.47 5.21
N SER A 7 -21.00 34.76 6.42
CA SER A 7 -20.16 34.83 7.62
C SER A 7 -19.34 33.55 7.78
N GLN A 8 -18.01 33.68 7.91
CA GLN A 8 -17.15 32.53 8.15
C GLN A 8 -17.44 31.93 9.53
N GLN A 9 -18.28 30.90 9.57
CA GLN A 9 -18.40 30.06 10.75
C GLN A 9 -17.17 29.17 10.83
N ARG A 10 -16.30 29.43 11.82
CA ARG A 10 -15.20 28.51 12.16
C ARG A 10 -15.80 27.19 12.66
N GLY A 11 -15.49 26.09 11.96
CA GLY A 11 -15.92 24.75 12.37
C GLY A 11 -15.48 24.42 13.80
N LEU A 12 -16.28 23.63 14.52
CA LEU A 12 -16.04 23.28 15.93
C LEU A 12 -14.64 22.70 16.17
N ALA A 13 -14.10 21.95 15.21
CA ALA A 13 -12.75 21.39 15.28
C ALA A 13 -11.64 22.45 15.39
N LEU A 14 -11.85 23.65 14.83
CA LEU A 14 -10.89 24.77 14.88
C LEU A 14 -10.91 25.52 16.22
N LYS A 15 -11.83 25.17 17.14
CA LYS A 15 -11.95 25.82 18.46
C LYS A 15 -11.12 25.13 19.55
N ARG A 16 -10.62 23.92 19.29
CA ARG A 16 -9.73 23.19 20.21
C ARG A 16 -8.29 23.26 19.71
N PRO A 17 -7.28 23.18 20.61
CA PRO A 17 -5.89 23.05 20.18
C PRO A 17 -5.69 21.80 19.30
N PRO A 18 -4.66 21.80 18.43
CA PRO A 18 -4.25 20.60 17.71
C PRO A 18 -4.06 19.42 18.67
N THR A 19 -4.40 18.22 18.21
CA THR A 19 -4.15 16.99 18.96
C THR A 19 -2.72 16.54 18.66
N ASP A 20 -1.94 16.28 19.70
CA ASP A 20 -0.60 15.72 19.54
C ASP A 20 -0.68 14.36 18.83
N LEU A 21 0.19 14.16 17.85
CA LEU A 21 0.26 12.91 17.12
C LEU A 21 0.83 11.83 18.05
N SER A 22 0.16 10.69 18.10
CA SER A 22 0.74 9.50 18.72
C SER A 22 1.60 8.77 17.67
N PRO A 23 2.83 8.37 18.02
CA PRO A 23 3.64 7.56 17.12
C PRO A 23 2.95 6.21 16.90
N PRO A 24 3.09 5.61 15.70
CA PRO A 24 2.56 4.27 15.49
C PRO A 24 3.34 3.26 16.35
N PRO A 25 2.76 2.07 16.62
CA PRO A 25 3.41 1.04 17.45
C PRO A 25 4.77 0.55 16.92
N TRP A 26 5.08 0.77 15.64
CA TRP A 26 6.35 0.44 14.99
C TRP A 26 7.32 1.63 14.93
N GLY A 27 7.02 2.76 15.58
CA GLY A 27 7.90 3.92 15.67
C GLY A 27 8.21 4.51 14.28
N THR A 28 9.48 4.53 13.93
CA THR A 28 9.99 5.09 12.66
C THR A 28 10.31 4.03 11.62
N GLU A 29 9.97 2.76 11.87
CA GLU A 29 10.17 1.69 10.88
C GLU A 29 9.43 2.03 9.59
N SER A 30 10.10 1.86 8.46
CA SER A 30 9.48 2.10 7.17
C SER A 30 8.52 0.95 6.81
N ILE A 31 7.54 1.24 5.95
CA ILE A 31 6.49 0.28 5.60
C ILE A 31 6.96 -0.58 4.43
N SER A 32 6.97 -1.90 4.61
CA SER A 32 7.24 -2.88 3.55
C SER A 32 6.22 -4.02 3.57
N TYR A 33 5.94 -4.62 2.41
CA TYR A 33 4.98 -5.72 2.30
C TYR A 33 5.39 -6.92 3.15
N GLU A 34 6.65 -7.34 3.05
CA GLU A 34 7.13 -8.55 3.74
C GLU A 34 7.19 -8.39 5.26
N ARG A 35 7.33 -7.17 5.81
CA ARG A 35 7.30 -6.94 7.26
C ARG A 35 5.94 -6.57 7.82
N PHE A 36 5.13 -5.82 7.08
CA PHE A 36 3.85 -5.30 7.57
C PHE A 36 2.66 -6.18 7.21
N VAL A 37 2.69 -6.81 6.03
CA VAL A 37 1.51 -7.47 5.45
C VAL A 37 1.65 -8.98 5.55
N GLN A 38 2.74 -9.55 5.01
CA GLN A 38 2.88 -11.01 4.96
C GLN A 38 2.73 -11.67 6.35
N PRO A 39 3.29 -11.15 7.46
CA PRO A 39 3.11 -11.77 8.77
C PRO A 39 1.66 -11.74 9.26
N VAL A 40 0.87 -10.74 8.82
CA VAL A 40 -0.57 -10.67 9.09
C VAL A 40 -1.30 -11.73 8.26
N LEU A 41 -0.97 -11.85 6.98
CA LEU A 41 -1.54 -12.88 6.11
C LEU A 41 -1.21 -14.29 6.61
N ASP A 42 0.03 -14.54 7.00
CA ASP A 42 0.48 -15.84 7.51
C ASP A 42 -0.31 -16.26 8.75
N ARG A 43 -0.56 -15.29 9.65
CA ARG A 43 -1.26 -15.53 10.91
C ARG A 43 -2.76 -15.77 10.72
N TYR A 44 -3.41 -15.00 9.84
CA TYR A 44 -4.86 -14.92 9.79
C TYR A 44 -5.48 -15.52 8.52
N CYS A 45 -4.74 -15.52 7.40
CA CYS A 45 -5.32 -15.81 6.09
C CYS A 45 -4.76 -17.10 5.46
N VAL A 46 -3.44 -17.32 5.53
CA VAL A 46 -2.75 -18.37 4.75
C VAL A 46 -3.27 -19.78 5.07
N ARG A 47 -3.73 -20.05 6.29
CA ARG A 47 -4.32 -21.37 6.63
C ARG A 47 -5.44 -21.78 5.67
N CYS A 48 -6.32 -20.85 5.28
CA CYS A 48 -7.40 -21.12 4.32
C CYS A 48 -6.98 -20.78 2.88
N HIS A 49 -6.00 -19.89 2.72
CA HIS A 49 -5.54 -19.34 1.45
C HIS A 49 -4.13 -19.83 1.06
N ALA A 50 -3.82 -21.12 1.28
CA ALA A 50 -2.52 -21.71 0.96
C ALA A 50 -2.38 -22.15 -0.51
N GLY A 51 -3.46 -22.06 -1.31
CA GLY A 51 -3.51 -22.55 -2.69
C GLY A 51 -3.52 -24.08 -2.83
N THR A 52 -3.81 -24.80 -1.74
CA THR A 52 -3.93 -26.27 -1.71
C THR A 52 -5.38 -26.76 -1.64
N THR A 53 -6.34 -25.84 -1.51
CA THR A 53 -7.77 -26.16 -1.58
C THR A 53 -8.18 -26.27 -3.03
N GLU A 54 -9.01 -27.26 -3.38
CA GLU A 54 -9.64 -27.40 -4.71
C GLU A 54 -10.65 -26.26 -5.02
N ALA A 55 -10.55 -25.13 -4.31
CA ALA A 55 -11.41 -23.96 -4.45
C ALA A 55 -10.75 -23.00 -5.47
N PRO A 56 -11.12 -23.04 -6.76
CA PRO A 56 -10.63 -22.11 -7.77
C PRO A 56 -11.01 -20.64 -7.46
N ASP A 57 -11.88 -20.42 -6.49
CA ASP A 57 -12.44 -19.12 -6.12
C ASP A 57 -11.68 -18.39 -5.01
N GLU A 58 -10.54 -18.93 -4.52
CA GLU A 58 -9.76 -18.32 -3.43
C GLU A 58 -8.34 -17.93 -3.85
N PRO A 59 -7.81 -16.76 -3.42
CA PRO A 59 -6.44 -16.39 -3.69
C PRO A 59 -5.48 -17.27 -2.88
N ASN A 60 -4.30 -17.57 -3.44
CA ASN A 60 -3.19 -18.10 -2.68
C ASN A 60 -2.35 -16.95 -2.12
N LEU A 61 -2.37 -16.79 -0.79
CA LEU A 61 -1.71 -15.71 -0.05
C LEU A 61 -0.35 -16.12 0.54
N THR A 62 0.11 -17.34 0.25
CA THR A 62 1.43 -17.81 0.68
C THR A 62 2.52 -17.02 -0.02
N LEU A 63 3.48 -16.52 0.75
CA LEU A 63 4.66 -15.84 0.21
C LEU A 63 5.41 -16.77 -0.74
N ARG A 64 5.52 -16.39 -2.00
CA ARG A 64 6.20 -17.18 -3.03
C ARG A 64 6.81 -16.30 -4.11
N PRO A 65 7.78 -16.83 -4.89
CA PRO A 65 8.36 -16.10 -6.01
C PRO A 65 7.26 -15.56 -6.93
N GLY A 66 7.38 -14.29 -7.29
CA GLY A 66 6.52 -13.64 -8.27
C GLY A 66 7.36 -13.19 -9.47
N HIS A 67 7.23 -11.92 -9.83
CA HIS A 67 7.93 -11.33 -10.96
C HIS A 67 8.89 -10.24 -10.50
N SER A 68 10.13 -10.28 -11.01
CA SER A 68 11.22 -9.39 -10.57
C SER A 68 11.41 -9.45 -9.05
N VAL A 69 11.49 -8.30 -8.38
CA VAL A 69 11.60 -8.20 -6.93
C VAL A 69 10.30 -8.57 -6.21
N PHE A 70 9.15 -8.48 -6.88
CA PHE A 70 7.84 -8.62 -6.26
C PHE A 70 7.47 -10.08 -6.00
N LYS A 71 6.84 -10.34 -4.85
CA LYS A 71 6.27 -11.65 -4.52
C LYS A 71 4.88 -11.79 -5.12
N GLU A 72 4.47 -13.02 -5.41
CA GLU A 72 3.17 -13.25 -6.05
C GLU A 72 1.98 -12.67 -5.25
N PRO A 73 1.82 -12.94 -3.94
CA PRO A 73 0.60 -12.51 -3.25
C PRO A 73 0.51 -10.99 -3.17
N TYR A 74 1.65 -10.28 -3.16
CA TYR A 74 1.69 -8.84 -3.32
C TYR A 74 1.08 -8.42 -4.67
N LEU A 75 1.55 -9.00 -5.78
CA LEU A 75 1.08 -8.68 -7.13
C LEU A 75 -0.42 -8.92 -7.27
N THR A 76 -0.93 -10.02 -6.71
CA THR A 76 -2.37 -10.31 -6.68
C THR A 76 -3.13 -9.24 -5.90
N LEU A 77 -2.71 -8.93 -4.66
CA LEU A 77 -3.42 -7.98 -3.79
C LEU A 77 -3.45 -6.55 -4.35
N VAL A 78 -2.35 -6.07 -4.95
CA VAL A 78 -2.31 -4.71 -5.54
C VAL A 78 -2.98 -4.64 -6.90
N GLY A 79 -3.06 -5.77 -7.61
CA GLY A 79 -3.77 -5.94 -8.87
C GLY A 79 -3.51 -4.79 -9.86
N PRO A 80 -4.54 -4.05 -10.28
CA PRO A 80 -4.41 -3.04 -11.34
C PRO A 80 -3.52 -1.87 -10.94
N ALA A 81 -3.17 -1.67 -9.66
CA ALA A 81 -2.24 -0.61 -9.26
C ALA A 81 -0.77 -0.92 -9.60
N GLY A 82 -0.44 -2.18 -9.88
CA GLY A 82 0.90 -2.56 -10.34
C GLY A 82 1.07 -2.23 -11.83
N TRP A 83 1.99 -1.33 -12.15
CA TRP A 83 2.35 -1.06 -13.55
C TRP A 83 2.95 -2.31 -14.21
N GLY A 84 2.36 -2.76 -15.31
CA GLY A 84 2.77 -3.98 -16.00
C GLY A 84 2.61 -5.25 -15.16
N ASN A 85 1.66 -5.27 -14.21
CA ASN A 85 1.43 -6.44 -13.35
C ASN A 85 1.16 -7.70 -14.20
N PRO A 86 1.96 -8.77 -14.06
CA PRO A 86 1.80 -9.97 -14.87
C PRO A 86 0.69 -10.90 -14.36
N VAL A 87 0.14 -10.66 -13.17
CA VAL A 87 -1.00 -11.42 -12.67
C VAL A 87 -2.25 -11.02 -13.46
N GLY A 88 -2.89 -11.99 -14.10
CA GLY A 88 -4.11 -11.77 -14.87
C GLY A 88 -5.24 -11.23 -14.01
N GLY A 89 -5.89 -10.16 -14.47
CA GLY A 89 -7.01 -9.55 -13.76
C GLY A 89 -8.26 -10.43 -13.70
N GLY A 90 -9.14 -10.16 -12.73
CA GLY A 90 -10.42 -10.84 -12.57
C GLY A 90 -10.38 -12.12 -11.75
N GLY A 91 -9.18 -12.57 -11.32
CA GLY A 91 -9.03 -13.67 -10.38
C GLY A 91 -9.36 -13.28 -8.93
N PRO A 92 -9.56 -14.27 -8.04
CA PRO A 92 -9.76 -14.04 -6.61
C PRO A 92 -8.64 -13.20 -5.98
N GLY A 93 -9.00 -12.28 -5.10
CA GLY A 93 -8.04 -11.40 -4.42
C GLY A 93 -7.38 -10.34 -5.31
N TYR A 94 -7.66 -10.31 -6.61
CA TYR A 94 -7.03 -9.34 -7.51
C TYR A 94 -7.45 -7.91 -7.18
N GLY A 95 -6.50 -7.08 -6.76
CA GLY A 95 -6.71 -5.65 -6.49
C GLY A 95 -7.47 -5.33 -5.19
N ILE A 96 -7.70 -6.32 -4.31
CA ILE A 96 -8.51 -6.11 -3.09
C ILE A 96 -7.82 -5.22 -2.05
N ALA A 97 -6.52 -4.94 -2.21
CA ALA A 97 -5.82 -3.98 -1.36
C ALA A 97 -6.41 -2.56 -1.50
N GLY A 98 -6.94 -2.22 -2.68
CA GLY A 98 -7.54 -0.90 -2.93
C GLY A 98 -6.52 0.22 -3.16
N ALA A 99 -5.30 -0.11 -3.59
CA ALA A 99 -4.27 0.86 -3.96
C ALA A 99 -4.73 1.77 -5.11
N ILE A 100 -4.21 3.01 -5.14
CA ILE A 100 -4.49 3.95 -6.23
C ILE A 100 -3.71 3.55 -7.49
N PRO A 101 -4.35 3.36 -8.66
CA PRO A 101 -3.68 3.01 -9.90
C PRO A 101 -3.13 4.24 -10.63
N VAL A 102 -2.11 4.90 -10.05
CA VAL A 102 -1.60 6.22 -10.48
C VAL A 102 -1.10 6.27 -11.93
N GLU A 103 -0.61 5.15 -12.48
CA GLU A 103 -0.06 5.11 -13.86
C GLU A 103 -0.55 3.92 -14.70
N SER A 104 -1.37 3.07 -14.09
CA SER A 104 -1.83 1.80 -14.68
C SER A 104 -3.31 1.82 -15.04
N GLY A 105 -4.08 2.77 -14.49
CA GLY A 105 -5.52 2.89 -14.74
C GLY A 105 -5.90 3.59 -16.04
N TYR A 106 -4.94 4.23 -16.71
CA TYR A 106 -5.20 5.13 -17.84
C TYR A 106 -4.13 4.98 -18.92
N ASN A 107 -4.52 5.20 -20.18
CA ASN A 107 -3.55 5.37 -21.26
C ASN A 107 -2.81 6.71 -21.09
N PRO A 108 -1.52 6.84 -21.50
CA PRO A 108 -0.79 8.12 -21.42
C PRO A 108 -1.48 9.33 -22.07
N THR A 109 -2.38 9.12 -23.04
CA THR A 109 -3.16 10.18 -23.69
C THR A 109 -4.60 10.28 -23.20
N ASP A 110 -4.99 9.51 -22.18
CA ASP A 110 -6.34 9.54 -21.62
C ASP A 110 -6.50 10.74 -20.68
N PRO A 111 -7.38 11.72 -20.99
CA PRO A 111 -7.61 12.87 -20.13
C PRO A 111 -8.20 12.48 -18.77
N GLY A 112 -8.78 11.29 -18.63
CA GLY A 112 -9.25 10.74 -17.36
C GLY A 112 -8.15 10.60 -16.31
N GLY A 113 -6.90 10.37 -16.74
CA GLY A 113 -5.73 10.33 -15.83
C GLY A 113 -5.38 11.69 -15.22
N LEU A 114 -5.88 12.80 -15.77
CA LEU A 114 -5.68 14.15 -15.25
C LEU A 114 -6.80 14.58 -14.28
N ALA A 115 -7.88 13.79 -14.15
CA ALA A 115 -8.98 14.11 -13.29
C ALA A 115 -8.61 13.90 -11.81
N THR A 116 -9.13 14.76 -10.93
CA THR A 116 -9.01 14.55 -9.49
C THR A 116 -9.81 13.31 -9.08
N LEU A 117 -9.17 12.39 -8.37
CA LEU A 117 -9.83 11.22 -7.81
C LEU A 117 -10.94 11.64 -6.84
N LYS A 118 -12.08 10.95 -6.90
CA LYS A 118 -13.17 11.25 -5.96
C LYS A 118 -12.71 10.90 -4.55
N PRO A 119 -13.04 11.71 -3.53
CA PRO A 119 -12.74 11.37 -2.15
C PRO A 119 -13.27 9.97 -1.80
N MET A 120 -12.53 9.24 -0.98
CA MET A 120 -12.93 7.93 -0.45
C MET A 120 -13.18 6.86 -1.52
N GLN A 121 -12.54 6.97 -2.69
CA GLN A 121 -12.63 5.97 -3.77
C GLN A 121 -11.63 4.81 -3.61
N TYR A 122 -10.50 5.03 -2.94
CA TYR A 122 -9.39 4.07 -2.79
C TYR A 122 -8.92 4.02 -1.33
N LEU A 123 -7.83 3.29 -1.11
CA LEU A 123 -7.11 3.13 0.15
C LEU A 123 -7.94 2.36 1.19
N SER A 124 -7.55 2.40 2.47
CA SER A 124 -8.13 1.57 3.54
C SER A 124 -9.65 1.68 3.64
N ARG A 125 -10.21 2.85 3.29
CA ARG A 125 -11.66 3.10 3.29
C ARG A 125 -12.45 2.21 2.34
N GLN A 126 -11.88 1.83 1.20
CA GLN A 126 -12.50 0.99 0.17
C GLN A 126 -11.75 -0.34 -0.03
N SER A 127 -10.79 -0.64 0.85
CA SER A 127 -9.99 -1.84 0.78
C SER A 127 -10.80 -3.03 1.26
N ARG A 128 -11.16 -3.92 0.33
CA ARG A 128 -11.81 -5.19 0.68
C ARG A 128 -10.88 -6.08 1.51
N LEU A 129 -9.55 -5.97 1.35
CA LEU A 129 -8.59 -6.64 2.25
C LEU A 129 -8.76 -6.20 3.71
N VAL A 130 -8.84 -4.89 3.96
CA VAL A 130 -9.02 -4.33 5.32
C VAL A 130 -10.41 -4.68 5.86
N GLU A 131 -11.45 -4.63 5.02
CA GLU A 131 -12.81 -5.05 5.39
C GLU A 131 -12.84 -6.51 5.86
N LEU A 132 -12.33 -7.44 5.03
CA LEU A 132 -12.30 -8.87 5.36
C LEU A 132 -11.47 -9.16 6.62
N ALA A 133 -10.34 -8.46 6.80
CA ALA A 133 -9.49 -8.64 7.97
C ALA A 133 -10.09 -8.08 9.27
N SER A 134 -11.02 -7.11 9.18
CA SER A 134 -11.55 -6.39 10.36
C SER A 134 -12.97 -6.79 10.76
N SER A 135 -13.78 -7.30 9.82
CA SER A 135 -15.20 -7.55 10.05
C SER A 135 -15.44 -8.73 11.00
N GLY A 136 -14.66 -9.81 10.87
CA GLY A 136 -14.96 -11.09 11.50
C GLY A 136 -15.92 -11.97 10.68
N GLU A 137 -16.43 -11.48 9.55
CA GLU A 137 -17.41 -12.20 8.73
C GLU A 137 -16.74 -13.17 7.74
N HIS A 138 -15.45 -12.99 7.45
CA HIS A 138 -14.69 -13.87 6.56
C HIS A 138 -14.07 -15.01 7.37
N TYR A 139 -14.67 -16.20 7.29
CA TYR A 139 -14.22 -17.41 7.99
C TYR A 139 -14.07 -17.25 9.52
N ASP A 140 -14.90 -16.42 10.14
CA ASP A 140 -14.82 -16.07 11.56
C ASP A 140 -13.45 -15.51 12.00
N VAL A 141 -12.66 -14.99 11.05
CA VAL A 141 -11.34 -14.42 11.30
C VAL A 141 -11.44 -12.91 11.48
N LYS A 142 -10.88 -12.43 12.60
CA LYS A 142 -10.71 -11.00 12.87
C LYS A 142 -9.28 -10.72 13.33
N ALA A 143 -8.57 -9.90 12.59
CA ALA A 143 -7.21 -9.49 12.93
C ALA A 143 -7.19 -8.67 14.22
N ASP A 144 -6.13 -8.86 15.02
CA ASP A 144 -5.89 -8.03 16.19
C ASP A 144 -5.60 -6.55 15.81
N PRO A 145 -5.78 -5.60 16.74
CA PRO A 145 -5.64 -4.16 16.43
C PRO A 145 -4.29 -3.77 15.83
N LEU A 146 -3.18 -4.37 16.26
CA LEU A 146 -1.85 -4.05 15.73
C LEU A 146 -1.70 -4.57 14.30
N SER A 147 -2.11 -5.80 14.05
CA SER A 147 -2.09 -6.41 12.71
C SER A 147 -2.98 -5.64 11.74
N LEU A 148 -4.18 -5.24 12.17
CA LEU A 148 -5.08 -4.43 11.35
C LEU A 148 -4.49 -3.04 11.06
N HIS A 149 -3.86 -2.40 12.06
CA HIS A 149 -3.22 -1.10 11.86
C HIS A 149 -2.06 -1.18 10.86
N ARG A 150 -1.28 -2.27 10.84
CA ARG A 150 -0.24 -2.50 9.83
C ARG A 150 -0.80 -2.65 8.42
N LEU A 151 -1.90 -3.39 8.24
CA LEU A 151 -2.58 -3.50 6.95
C LEU A 151 -3.10 -2.15 6.46
N ILE A 152 -3.77 -1.39 7.34
CA ILE A 152 -4.28 -0.05 7.02
C ILE A 152 -3.14 0.88 6.61
N ALA A 153 -2.06 0.93 7.39
CA ALA A 153 -0.89 1.76 7.09
C ALA A 153 -0.24 1.39 5.76
N TRP A 154 -0.11 0.09 5.45
CA TRP A 154 0.40 -0.35 4.16
C TRP A 154 -0.50 0.04 2.98
N VAL A 155 -1.82 -0.14 3.11
CA VAL A 155 -2.76 0.28 2.08
C VAL A 155 -2.72 1.79 1.87
N ASP A 156 -2.77 2.56 2.95
CA ASP A 156 -2.80 4.04 2.91
C ASP A 156 -1.47 4.65 2.46
N ALA A 157 -0.36 3.92 2.58
CA ALA A 157 0.93 4.26 1.99
C ALA A 157 1.04 3.91 0.49
N CYS A 158 -0.08 3.58 -0.17
CA CYS A 158 -0.14 3.10 -1.56
C CYS A 158 0.59 1.77 -1.80
N CYS A 159 0.55 0.87 -0.81
CA CYS A 159 1.03 -0.51 -0.92
C CYS A 159 2.51 -0.63 -1.34
N PRO A 160 3.48 -0.01 -0.63
CA PRO A 160 4.88 -0.17 -0.98
C PRO A 160 5.31 -1.64 -0.82
N PHE A 161 6.13 -2.12 -1.75
CA PHE A 161 6.70 -3.46 -1.63
C PHE A 161 7.91 -3.48 -0.69
N MET A 162 8.91 -2.63 -0.96
CA MET A 162 10.12 -2.49 -0.15
C MET A 162 10.07 -1.19 0.65
N GLY A 163 10.48 -1.27 1.91
CA GLY A 163 10.77 -0.12 2.75
C GLY A 163 12.23 0.32 2.61
N GLU A 164 12.60 1.35 3.37
CA GLU A 164 13.96 1.88 3.44
C GLU A 164 14.99 0.79 3.76
N GLU A 165 14.71 -0.11 4.70
CA GLU A 165 15.64 -1.15 5.12
C GLU A 165 15.91 -2.15 3.99
N GLU A 166 14.89 -2.60 3.24
CA GLU A 166 15.11 -3.46 2.07
C GLU A 166 15.83 -2.69 0.96
N VAL A 167 15.43 -1.44 0.69
CA VAL A 167 16.03 -0.61 -0.36
C VAL A 167 17.51 -0.37 -0.07
N ARG A 168 17.89 -0.01 1.15
CA ARG A 168 19.29 0.11 1.57
C ARG A 168 20.03 -1.22 1.53
N GLY A 169 19.34 -2.33 1.83
CA GLY A 169 19.88 -3.68 1.73
C GLY A 169 20.29 -4.11 0.32
N LEU A 170 19.79 -3.45 -0.73
CA LEU A 170 20.18 -3.72 -2.13
C LEU A 170 21.62 -3.28 -2.45
N GLY A 171 22.23 -2.44 -1.61
CA GLY A 171 23.55 -1.85 -1.88
C GLY A 171 23.46 -0.56 -2.71
N ASP A 172 24.60 0.13 -2.84
CA ASP A 172 24.68 1.25 -3.77
C ASP A 172 24.70 0.73 -5.23
N PRO A 173 23.99 1.38 -6.16
CA PRO A 173 23.95 0.93 -7.54
C PRO A 173 25.34 0.93 -8.18
N ASP A 174 25.65 -0.13 -8.91
CA ASP A 174 26.82 -0.22 -9.78
C ASP A 174 26.38 -0.77 -11.14
N PHE A 175 26.53 0.04 -12.19
CA PHE A 175 26.04 -0.30 -13.53
C PHE A 175 26.91 0.33 -14.63
N PRO A 176 26.97 -0.26 -15.84
CA PRO A 176 27.74 0.30 -16.95
C PRO A 176 27.31 1.73 -17.29
N GLY A 177 28.26 2.66 -17.39
CA GLY A 177 28.00 4.07 -17.65
C GLY A 177 27.84 4.92 -16.39
N ILE A 178 27.91 4.34 -15.19
CA ILE A 178 27.82 5.06 -13.91
C ILE A 178 28.92 6.12 -13.76
N GLU A 179 30.08 5.91 -14.38
CA GLU A 179 31.20 6.86 -14.39
C GLU A 179 30.88 8.16 -15.14
N ARG A 180 29.84 8.18 -15.97
CA ARG A 180 29.37 9.37 -16.68
C ARG A 180 28.49 10.26 -15.81
N LEU A 181 28.04 9.78 -14.64
CA LEU A 181 27.22 10.56 -13.74
C LEU A 181 28.09 11.50 -12.91
N PRO A 182 27.73 12.80 -12.82
CA PRO A 182 28.50 13.76 -12.03
C PRO A 182 28.43 13.45 -10.52
N ILE A 183 27.40 12.74 -10.08
CA ILE A 183 27.22 12.26 -8.70
C ILE A 183 26.83 10.79 -8.79
N ARG A 184 27.57 9.92 -8.11
CA ARG A 184 27.21 8.50 -8.04
C ARG A 184 25.90 8.34 -7.25
N PRO A 185 24.90 7.63 -7.79
CA PRO A 185 23.69 7.32 -7.03
C PRO A 185 24.08 6.49 -5.81
N ARG A 186 23.46 6.81 -4.67
CA ARG A 186 23.64 6.10 -3.41
C ARG A 186 22.28 5.70 -2.89
N VAL A 187 22.21 4.51 -2.32
CA VAL A 187 21.01 3.96 -1.69
C VAL A 187 21.40 3.47 -0.31
N ALA A 188 22.28 2.47 -0.23
CA ALA A 188 22.84 1.99 1.04
C ALA A 188 23.54 3.11 1.81
N THR A 189 24.39 3.89 1.13
CA THR A 189 25.17 4.98 1.75
C THR A 189 24.54 6.36 1.58
N ALA A 190 23.26 6.41 1.17
CA ALA A 190 22.54 7.68 1.07
C ALA A 190 22.45 8.33 2.47
N PRO A 191 22.72 9.64 2.59
CA PRO A 191 22.60 10.33 3.87
C PRO A 191 21.15 10.30 4.38
N VAL A 192 20.98 10.16 5.70
CA VAL A 192 19.69 10.40 6.34
C VAL A 192 19.52 11.90 6.48
N ILE A 193 18.55 12.47 5.77
CA ILE A 193 18.25 13.89 5.82
C ILE A 193 17.07 14.09 6.76
N GLU A 194 17.34 14.63 7.94
CA GLU A 194 16.28 15.10 8.84
C GLU A 194 15.56 16.28 8.15
N ARG A 195 14.25 16.12 7.91
CA ARG A 195 13.43 17.22 7.42
C ARG A 195 12.87 17.96 8.66
N PRO A 196 13.15 19.26 8.81
CA PRO A 196 12.65 20.06 9.94
C PRO A 196 11.13 20.27 9.87
#